data_AF-A0A7V0NZ94-F1
#
_entry.id   AF-A0A7V0NZ94-F1
#
_cell.length_a   1.000
_cell.length_b   1.000
_cell.length_c   1.000
_cell.angle_alpha   90.00
_cell.angle_beta   90.00
_cell.angle_gamma   90.00
#
_symmetry.space_group_name_H-M   'P 1'
#
loop_
_entity.id
_entity.type
_entity.pdbx_description
1 polymer ?
#
loop_
_entity_poly.entity_id
_entity_poly.type
_entity_poly.pdbx_seq_one_letter_code
_entity_poly.pdbx_strand_id
1 'polypeptide(L)'
;YLKKGAIITDVGSTKNVIVRDIEQVLSDGVDFIGGHPLAGSELSGVTYSDKDLFKGAYCILTKTPRTNAGALTKVGKFWTKLGMKTEIMSPERHDRVISRLSHLPHAAAVAVSNTCGKRELDLAAGGFKDVTRIASGSPWLWRDIFVTNRDNIARDIKVFKKELLKIEKALKGNNSRELLKLLKRAKAVRDAI
;
A
#
# COMPACT_ATOMS: atom_id res chain seq x y z
N TYR A 1 -4.88 25.90 20.68
CA TYR A 1 -6.21 25.79 20.03
C TYR A 1 -6.07 26.01 18.54
N LEU A 2 -6.72 25.19 17.71
CA LEU A 2 -6.79 25.38 16.26
C LEU A 2 -7.92 26.35 15.90
N LYS A 3 -7.79 27.02 14.75
CA LYS A 3 -8.82 27.95 14.26
C LYS A 3 -10.08 27.17 13.85
N LYS A 4 -11.26 27.69 14.20
CA LYS A 4 -12.55 27.15 13.69
C LYS A 4 -12.59 27.20 12.16
N GLY A 5 -12.98 26.09 11.54
CA GLY A 5 -12.95 25.87 10.10
C GLY A 5 -11.60 25.43 9.54
N ALA A 6 -10.59 25.17 10.40
CA ALA A 6 -9.35 24.55 9.96
C ALA A 6 -9.58 23.12 9.47
N ILE A 7 -8.82 22.72 8.45
CA ILE A 7 -8.84 21.37 7.89
C ILE A 7 -7.46 20.76 8.12
N ILE A 8 -7.43 19.59 8.75
CA ILE A 8 -6.23 18.77 8.90
C ILE A 8 -6.32 17.63 7.88
N THR A 9 -5.19 17.30 7.24
CA THR A 9 -5.06 16.13 6.37
C THR A 9 -3.72 15.44 6.67
N ASP A 10 -3.61 14.16 6.30
CA ASP A 10 -2.37 13.41 6.38
C ASP A 10 -1.98 12.80 5.02
N VAL A 11 -0.87 12.04 5.01
CA VAL A 11 -0.36 11.32 3.84
C VAL A 11 0.03 9.86 4.17
N GLY A 12 -0.38 9.33 5.32
CA GLY A 12 0.05 8.03 5.83
C GLY A 12 -0.42 6.83 4.99
N SER A 13 0.32 5.73 5.03
CA SER A 13 0.01 4.55 4.20
C SER A 13 -1.13 3.67 4.72
N THR A 14 -1.60 3.91 5.94
CA THR A 14 -2.72 3.20 6.59
C THR A 14 -3.70 4.21 7.20
N LYS A 15 -4.99 3.91 7.18
CA LYS A 15 -6.04 4.89 7.48
C LYS A 15 -6.94 4.56 8.66
N ASN A 16 -7.18 3.29 8.98
CA ASN A 16 -8.07 2.94 10.09
C ASN A 16 -7.65 3.57 11.41
N VAL A 17 -6.40 3.35 11.81
CA VAL A 17 -5.89 3.78 13.12
C VAL A 17 -5.91 5.31 13.23
N ILE A 18 -5.28 6.01 12.28
CA ILE A 18 -5.19 7.47 12.35
C ILE A 18 -6.55 8.15 12.31
N VAL A 19 -7.47 7.69 11.44
CA VAL A 19 -8.82 8.29 11.34
C VAL A 19 -9.61 8.04 12.64
N ARG A 20 -9.58 6.81 13.18
CA ARG A 20 -10.23 6.48 14.44
C ARG A 20 -9.70 7.31 15.60
N ASP A 21 -8.39 7.46 15.70
CA ASP A 21 -7.75 8.10 16.84
C ASP A 21 -7.91 9.61 16.79
N ILE A 22 -7.77 10.22 15.61
CA ILE A 22 -7.91 11.67 15.47
C ILE A 22 -9.35 12.13 15.69
N GLU A 23 -10.35 11.34 15.26
CA GLU A 23 -11.75 11.66 15.50
C GLU A 23 -12.08 11.75 17.01
N GLN A 24 -11.41 10.98 17.86
CA GLN A 24 -11.65 11.02 19.32
C GLN A 24 -11.14 12.30 19.99
N VAL A 25 -10.16 12.97 19.39
CA VAL A 25 -9.49 14.13 20.01
C VAL A 25 -9.70 15.44 19.23
N LEU A 26 -10.39 15.38 18.09
CA LEU A 26 -10.62 16.54 17.23
C LEU A 26 -11.53 17.56 17.92
N SER A 27 -11.07 18.81 18.00
CA SER A 27 -11.84 19.91 18.57
C SER A 27 -13.06 20.27 17.71
N ASP A 28 -14.12 20.78 18.35
CA ASP A 28 -15.32 21.22 17.64
C ASP A 28 -15.03 22.29 16.59
N GLY A 29 -15.59 22.10 15.40
CA GLY A 29 -15.43 23.00 14.27
C GLY A 29 -14.07 22.89 13.58
N VAL A 30 -13.26 21.88 13.87
CA VAL A 30 -12.09 21.49 13.07
C VAL A 30 -12.44 20.22 12.30
N ASP A 31 -12.05 20.15 11.02
CA ASP A 31 -12.30 19.00 10.17
C ASP A 31 -11.00 18.20 9.95
N PHE A 32 -11.10 16.87 9.89
CA PHE A 32 -10.01 15.98 9.46
C PHE A 32 -10.41 15.20 8.20
N ILE A 33 -9.52 15.16 7.21
CA ILE A 33 -9.66 14.35 6.01
C ILE A 33 -8.42 13.47 5.89
N GLY A 34 -8.58 12.16 6.10
CA GLY A 34 -7.47 11.22 5.89
C GLY A 34 -7.09 11.15 4.41
N GLY A 35 -5.79 11.24 4.12
CA GLY A 35 -5.24 11.24 2.77
C GLY A 35 -4.13 10.21 2.59
N HIS A 36 -4.06 9.58 1.43
CA HIS A 36 -2.95 8.70 1.06
C HIS A 36 -2.60 8.92 -0.42
N PRO A 37 -1.62 9.77 -0.71
CA PRO A 37 -1.07 9.85 -2.05
C PRO A 37 -0.32 8.56 -2.37
N LEU A 38 -0.79 7.81 -3.36
CA LEU A 38 -0.13 6.62 -3.90
C LEU A 38 0.99 7.03 -4.86
N ALA A 39 1.91 7.82 -4.34
CA ALA A 39 3.05 8.38 -5.04
C ALA A 39 4.24 8.27 -4.08
N GLY A 40 5.17 7.39 -4.40
CA GLY A 40 6.32 7.13 -3.54
C GLY A 40 7.34 6.24 -4.23
N SER A 41 8.58 6.37 -3.79
CA SER A 41 9.66 5.46 -4.13
C SER A 41 10.16 4.76 -2.86
N GLU A 42 11.01 3.78 -3.05
CA GLU A 42 11.82 3.12 -2.02
C GLU A 42 12.83 4.08 -1.37
N LEU A 43 13.08 5.24 -2.00
CA LEU A 43 14.03 6.25 -1.52
C LEU A 43 13.37 7.15 -0.47
N SER A 44 14.14 7.54 0.55
CA SER A 44 13.66 8.35 1.67
C SER A 44 14.54 9.58 1.87
N GLY A 45 13.93 10.71 2.23
CA GLY A 45 14.64 11.96 2.51
C GLY A 45 14.28 13.08 1.53
N VAL A 46 14.34 14.33 2.00
CA VAL A 46 13.94 15.52 1.21
C VAL A 46 14.76 15.71 -0.06
N THR A 47 16.00 15.22 -0.08
CA THR A 47 16.88 15.25 -1.27
C THR A 47 16.33 14.46 -2.45
N TYR A 48 15.41 13.51 -2.20
CA TYR A 48 14.74 12.72 -3.24
C TYR A 48 13.35 13.27 -3.58
N SER A 49 13.01 14.49 -3.14
CA SER A 49 11.75 15.13 -3.50
C SER A 49 11.71 15.44 -4.99
N ASP A 50 10.58 15.12 -5.64
CA ASP A 50 10.35 15.42 -7.04
C ASP A 50 9.08 16.29 -7.17
N LYS A 51 9.19 17.37 -7.95
CA LYS A 51 8.06 18.27 -8.27
C LYS A 51 6.96 17.56 -9.05
N ASP A 52 7.32 16.49 -9.77
CA ASP A 52 6.43 15.72 -10.62
C ASP A 52 5.93 14.44 -9.93
N LEU A 53 6.33 14.20 -8.67
CA LEU A 53 5.99 13.00 -7.88
C LEU A 53 4.51 12.62 -7.93
N PHE A 54 3.63 13.61 -7.92
CA PHE A 54 2.19 13.42 -7.82
C PHE A 54 1.47 13.30 -9.17
N LYS A 55 2.11 13.65 -10.29
CA LYS A 55 1.43 13.73 -11.59
C LYS A 55 0.91 12.36 -12.04
N GLY A 56 -0.40 12.29 -12.30
CA GLY A 56 -1.08 11.09 -12.80
C GLY A 56 -1.34 10.00 -11.74
N ALA A 57 -0.75 10.13 -10.55
CA ALA A 57 -0.95 9.22 -9.43
C ALA A 57 -2.33 9.40 -8.78
N TYR A 58 -2.74 8.44 -7.95
CA TYR A 58 -3.98 8.52 -7.17
C TYR A 58 -3.70 9.02 -5.76
N CYS A 59 -4.54 9.90 -5.23
CA CYS A 59 -4.66 10.14 -3.80
C CYS A 59 -5.99 9.57 -3.31
N ILE A 60 -5.93 8.66 -2.35
CA ILE A 60 -7.14 8.14 -1.71
C ILE A 60 -7.50 9.07 -0.54
N LEU A 61 -8.74 9.53 -0.52
CA LEU A 61 -9.31 10.28 0.59
C LEU A 61 -10.30 9.40 1.35
N THR A 62 -10.20 9.42 2.68
CA THR A 62 -11.08 8.61 3.52
C THR A 62 -12.23 9.41 4.09
N LYS A 63 -13.45 8.86 3.97
CA LYS A 63 -14.68 9.44 4.49
C LYS A 63 -15.28 8.56 5.59
N THR A 64 -15.77 9.23 6.63
CA THR A 64 -16.57 8.69 7.75
C THR A 64 -17.91 9.42 7.84
N PRO A 65 -18.86 8.97 8.69
CA PRO A 65 -20.08 9.72 8.96
C PRO A 65 -19.85 11.13 9.53
N ARG A 66 -18.72 11.36 10.20
CA ARG A 66 -18.35 12.68 10.77
C ARG A 66 -17.71 13.62 9.76
N THR A 67 -17.38 13.13 8.57
CA THR A 67 -16.63 13.91 7.58
C THR A 67 -17.47 15.04 6.99
N ASN A 68 -16.96 16.27 7.11
CA ASN A 68 -17.51 17.44 6.45
C ASN A 68 -17.31 17.39 4.93
N ALA A 69 -18.40 17.44 4.16
CA ALA A 69 -18.36 17.34 2.71
C ALA A 69 -17.61 18.51 2.03
N GLY A 70 -17.70 19.72 2.62
CA GLY A 70 -16.98 20.90 2.15
C GLY A 70 -15.47 20.77 2.36
N ALA A 71 -15.04 20.25 3.52
CA ALA A 71 -13.63 19.96 3.79
C ALA A 71 -13.09 18.86 2.85
N LEU A 72 -13.83 17.76 2.67
CA LEU A 72 -13.47 16.69 1.74
C LEU A 72 -13.29 17.22 0.31
N THR A 73 -14.21 18.07 -0.16
CA THR A 73 -14.13 18.70 -1.49
C THR A 73 -12.90 19.60 -1.61
N LYS A 74 -12.56 20.38 -0.57
CA LYS A 74 -11.37 21.24 -0.56
C LYS A 74 -10.08 20.42 -0.64
N VAL A 75 -9.96 19.35 0.14
CA VAL A 75 -8.77 18.47 0.11
C VAL A 75 -8.69 17.71 -1.22
N GLY A 76 -9.83 17.26 -1.78
CA GLY A 76 -9.87 16.68 -3.12
C GLY A 76 -9.32 17.64 -4.18
N LYS A 77 -9.80 18.90 -4.18
CA LYS A 77 -9.31 19.94 -5.09
C LYS A 77 -7.83 20.27 -4.90
N PHE A 78 -7.31 20.17 -3.68
CA PHE A 78 -5.89 20.35 -3.42
C PHE A 78 -5.05 19.28 -4.15
N TRP A 79 -5.38 18.00 -3.99
CA TRP A 79 -4.65 16.92 -4.65
C TRP A 79 -4.80 16.93 -6.18
N THR A 80 -5.98 17.26 -6.70
CA THR A 80 -6.16 17.37 -8.16
C THR A 80 -5.39 18.53 -8.77
N LYS A 81 -5.23 19.65 -8.05
CA LYS A 81 -4.34 20.75 -8.47
C LYS A 81 -2.86 20.35 -8.53
N LEU A 82 -2.45 19.35 -7.76
CA LEU A 82 -1.11 18.75 -7.83
C LEU A 82 -0.98 17.71 -8.96
N GLY A 83 -2.02 17.52 -9.78
CA GLY A 83 -2.02 16.59 -10.91
C GLY A 83 -2.43 15.16 -10.54
N MET A 84 -2.91 14.92 -9.32
CA MET A 84 -3.40 13.61 -8.90
C MET A 84 -4.86 13.37 -9.33
N LYS A 85 -5.22 12.10 -9.47
CA LYS A 85 -6.60 11.64 -9.43
C LYS A 85 -7.00 11.44 -7.96
N THR A 86 -8.28 11.64 -7.62
CA THR A 86 -8.76 11.38 -6.25
C THR A 86 -9.78 10.27 -6.25
N GLU A 87 -9.68 9.39 -5.24
CA GLU A 87 -10.63 8.30 -5.01
C GLU A 87 -11.11 8.37 -3.57
N ILE A 88 -12.42 8.19 -3.34
CA ILE A 88 -13.01 8.31 -2.00
C ILE A 88 -13.48 6.94 -1.52
N MET A 89 -13.07 6.54 -0.31
CA MET A 89 -13.54 5.31 0.32
C MET A 89 -13.56 5.40 1.85
N SER A 90 -14.04 4.36 2.53
CA SER A 90 -13.91 4.30 4.00
C SER A 90 -12.48 3.93 4.40
N PRO A 91 -12.02 4.28 5.61
CA PRO A 91 -10.73 3.85 6.15
C PRO A 91 -10.52 2.32 6.07
N GLU A 92 -11.58 1.54 6.33
CA GLU A 92 -11.51 0.08 6.37
C GLU A 92 -11.38 -0.51 4.96
N ARG A 93 -12.07 0.10 3.99
CA ARG A 93 -11.94 -0.28 2.58
C ARG A 93 -10.54 0.07 2.08
N HIS A 94 -10.01 1.23 2.44
CA HIS A 94 -8.64 1.62 2.11
C HIS A 94 -7.64 0.58 2.60
N ASP A 95 -7.62 0.29 3.90
CA ASP A 95 -6.61 -0.60 4.48
C ASP A 95 -6.74 -2.03 3.94
N ARG A 96 -7.95 -2.50 3.64
CA ARG A 96 -8.18 -3.79 2.98
C ARG A 96 -7.63 -3.84 1.56
N VAL A 97 -7.83 -2.78 0.77
CA VAL A 97 -7.39 -2.72 -0.63
C VAL A 97 -5.88 -2.55 -0.71
N ILE A 98 -5.31 -1.62 0.05
CA ILE A 98 -3.87 -1.35 0.06
C ILE A 98 -3.09 -2.53 0.66
N SER A 99 -3.66 -3.28 1.60
CA SER A 99 -3.07 -4.54 2.08
C SER A 99 -2.75 -5.49 0.92
N ARG A 100 -3.65 -5.65 -0.04
CA ARG A 100 -3.44 -6.55 -1.19
C ARG A 100 -2.52 -5.96 -2.25
N LEU A 101 -2.65 -4.67 -2.53
CA LEU A 101 -1.96 -4.03 -3.65
C LEU A 101 -0.56 -3.51 -3.30
N SER A 102 -0.23 -3.35 -2.02
CA SER A 102 1.05 -2.79 -1.57
C SER A 102 1.68 -3.59 -0.43
N HIS A 103 0.96 -3.82 0.68
CA HIS A 103 1.58 -4.40 1.88
C HIS A 103 1.95 -5.87 1.71
N LEU A 104 1.07 -6.68 1.10
CA LEU A 104 1.34 -8.08 0.80
C LEU A 104 2.51 -8.24 -0.19
N PRO A 105 2.57 -7.51 -1.32
CA PRO A 105 3.75 -7.49 -2.18
C PRO A 105 5.05 -7.20 -1.41
N HIS A 106 5.05 -6.20 -0.52
CA HIS A 106 6.24 -5.89 0.28
C HIS A 106 6.60 -7.03 1.25
N ALA A 107 5.62 -7.62 1.94
CA ALA A 107 5.86 -8.79 2.81
C ALA A 107 6.43 -9.98 2.03
N ALA A 108 5.97 -10.21 0.80
CA ALA A 108 6.51 -11.25 -0.09
C ALA A 108 7.94 -10.93 -0.52
N ALA A 109 8.24 -9.68 -0.88
CA ALA A 109 9.59 -9.24 -1.23
C ALA A 109 10.59 -9.42 -0.07
N VAL A 110 10.18 -9.10 1.16
CA VAL A 110 10.96 -9.36 2.38
C VAL A 110 11.19 -10.85 2.55
N ALA A 111 10.14 -11.68 2.42
CA ALA A 111 10.28 -13.12 2.55
C ALA A 111 11.26 -13.71 1.52
N VAL A 112 11.15 -13.31 0.25
CA VAL A 112 12.07 -13.73 -0.83
C VAL A 112 13.50 -13.29 -0.53
N SER A 113 13.71 -12.04 -0.14
CA SER A 113 15.03 -11.51 0.21
C SER A 113 15.70 -12.33 1.32
N ASN A 114 14.92 -12.76 2.32
CA ASN A 114 15.41 -13.54 3.45
C ASN A 114 15.65 -15.03 3.15
N THR A 115 15.30 -15.52 1.95
CA THR A 115 15.59 -16.91 1.56
C THR A 115 17.02 -17.11 1.04
N CYS A 116 17.71 -16.05 0.63
CA CYS A 116 19.02 -16.15 -0.01
C CYS A 116 20.18 -15.94 0.98
N GLY A 117 21.22 -16.77 0.87
CA GLY A 117 22.50 -16.59 1.55
C GLY A 117 23.44 -15.64 0.81
N LYS A 118 24.48 -15.15 1.50
CA LYS A 118 25.44 -14.17 0.94
C LYS A 118 26.05 -14.58 -0.40
N ARG A 119 26.41 -15.86 -0.57
CA ARG A 119 27.04 -16.38 -1.80
C ARG A 119 26.08 -16.46 -2.99
N GLU A 120 24.77 -16.54 -2.74
CA GLU A 120 23.76 -16.59 -3.81
C GLU A 120 23.45 -15.20 -4.36
N LEU A 121 23.65 -14.16 -3.54
CA LEU A 121 23.43 -12.76 -3.93
C LEU A 121 24.41 -12.29 -5.01
N ASP A 122 25.60 -12.88 -5.09
CA ASP A 122 26.57 -12.61 -6.17
C ASP A 122 26.00 -13.00 -7.55
N LEU A 123 25.04 -13.93 -7.59
CA LEU A 123 24.35 -14.39 -8.78
C LEU A 123 23.00 -13.71 -9.00
N ALA A 124 22.64 -12.72 -8.18
CA ALA A 124 21.35 -12.04 -8.27
C ALA A 124 21.18 -11.30 -9.61
N ALA A 125 20.37 -11.88 -10.49
CA ALA A 125 19.99 -11.32 -11.78
C ALA A 125 18.74 -10.41 -11.68
N GLY A 126 18.31 -9.86 -12.82
CA GLY A 126 17.21 -8.89 -12.92
C GLY A 126 15.92 -9.34 -12.20
N GLY A 127 15.50 -10.59 -12.39
CA GLY A 127 14.26 -11.10 -11.77
C GLY A 127 14.26 -11.05 -10.24
N PHE A 128 15.39 -11.37 -9.59
CA PHE A 128 15.51 -11.24 -8.14
C PHE A 128 15.50 -9.77 -7.73
N LYS A 129 16.32 -8.94 -8.39
CA LYS A 129 16.43 -7.50 -8.10
C LYS A 129 15.09 -6.79 -8.23
N ASP A 130 14.29 -7.11 -9.24
CA ASP A 130 12.99 -6.48 -9.48
C ASP A 130 11.96 -6.87 -8.40
N VAL A 131 11.91 -8.16 -8.05
CA VAL A 131 10.99 -8.68 -7.02
C VAL A 131 11.35 -8.13 -5.63
N THR A 132 12.64 -8.02 -5.32
CA THR A 132 13.10 -7.58 -4.00
C THR A 132 13.34 -6.08 -3.89
N ARG A 133 13.29 -5.31 -4.99
CA ARG A 133 13.53 -3.85 -4.99
C ARG A 133 12.77 -3.12 -3.89
N ILE A 134 11.48 -3.44 -3.72
CA ILE A 134 10.63 -2.78 -2.73
C ILE A 134 11.00 -3.14 -1.28
N ALA A 135 11.69 -4.25 -1.03
CA ALA A 135 12.17 -4.64 0.30
C ALA A 135 13.27 -3.69 0.83
N SER A 136 13.89 -2.89 -0.04
CA SER A 136 14.86 -1.86 0.33
C SER A 136 14.24 -0.61 0.97
N GLY A 137 12.91 -0.56 1.10
CA GLY A 137 12.22 0.54 1.78
C GLY A 137 12.56 0.62 3.28
N SER A 138 12.33 1.79 3.89
CA SER A 138 12.65 2.04 5.31
C SER A 138 12.03 0.98 6.25
N PRO A 139 12.85 0.22 7.01
CA PRO A 139 12.33 -0.80 7.93
C PRO A 139 11.42 -0.23 9.02
N TRP A 140 11.68 1.01 9.46
CA TRP A 140 10.86 1.69 10.48
C TRP A 140 9.46 2.01 9.98
N LEU A 141 9.37 2.54 8.75
CA LEU A 141 8.09 2.82 8.11
C LEU A 141 7.29 1.52 7.89
N TRP A 142 7.93 0.49 7.36
CA TRP A 142 7.26 -0.78 7.06
C TRP A 142 6.85 -1.56 8.31
N ARG A 143 7.61 -1.47 9.41
CA ARG A 143 7.17 -1.94 10.72
C ARG A 143 5.85 -1.29 11.10
N ASP A 144 5.76 0.03 11.01
CA ASP A 144 4.56 0.77 11.44
C ASP A 144 3.36 0.42 10.54
N ILE A 145 3.55 0.34 9.22
CA ILE A 145 2.53 -0.13 8.28
C ILE A 145 2.03 -1.55 8.62
N PHE A 146 2.94 -2.46 8.94
CA PHE A 146 2.59 -3.83 9.29
C PHE A 146 1.83 -3.89 10.62
N VAL A 147 2.18 -3.06 11.59
CA VAL A 147 1.50 -3.00 12.88
C VAL A 147 0.10 -2.40 12.73
N THR A 148 -0.03 -1.26 12.02
CA THR A 148 -1.32 -0.55 11.91
C THR A 148 -2.31 -1.22 10.96
N ASN A 149 -1.85 -2.13 10.07
CA ASN A 149 -2.72 -2.91 9.18
C ASN A 149 -2.56 -4.43 9.33
N ARG A 150 -2.12 -4.87 10.52
CA ARG A 150 -1.76 -6.27 10.84
C ARG A 150 -2.79 -7.30 10.38
N ASP A 151 -4.06 -7.08 10.68
CA ASP A 151 -5.08 -8.11 10.52
C ASP A 151 -5.42 -8.35 9.03
N ASN A 152 -5.45 -7.29 8.21
CA ASN A 152 -5.61 -7.44 6.77
C ASN A 152 -4.38 -8.12 6.15
N ILE A 153 -3.17 -7.71 6.57
CA ILE A 153 -1.92 -8.28 6.07
C ILE A 153 -1.82 -9.77 6.42
N ALA A 154 -2.10 -10.15 7.66
CA ALA A 154 -2.09 -11.55 8.09
C ALA A 154 -3.10 -12.41 7.28
N ARG A 155 -4.30 -11.88 7.03
CA ARG A 155 -5.29 -12.53 6.17
C ARG A 155 -4.77 -12.70 4.74
N ASP A 156 -4.20 -11.66 4.16
CA ASP A 156 -3.74 -11.69 2.77
C ASP A 156 -2.47 -12.56 2.61
N ILE A 157 -1.60 -12.63 3.63
CA ILE A 157 -0.51 -13.61 3.71
C ILE A 157 -1.05 -15.04 3.70
N LYS A 158 -2.14 -15.32 4.42
CA LYS A 158 -2.79 -16.65 4.40
C LYS A 158 -3.29 -17.00 2.99
N VAL A 159 -3.82 -16.03 2.25
CA VAL A 159 -4.22 -16.22 0.84
C VAL A 159 -2.99 -16.48 -0.04
N PHE A 160 -1.93 -15.69 0.11
CA PHE A 160 -0.68 -15.88 -0.62
C PHE A 160 -0.06 -17.26 -0.39
N LYS A 161 0.04 -17.70 0.87
CA LYS A 161 0.51 -19.04 1.23
C LYS A 161 -0.27 -20.14 0.51
N LYS A 162 -1.59 -19.99 0.36
CA LYS A 162 -2.41 -20.96 -0.37
C LYS A 162 -2.07 -21.01 -1.86
N GLU A 163 -1.83 -19.86 -2.50
CA GLU A 163 -1.42 -19.85 -3.91
C GLU A 163 0.00 -20.45 -4.09
N LEU A 164 0.93 -20.15 -3.20
CA LEU A 164 2.28 -20.74 -3.23
C LEU A 164 2.25 -22.26 -3.03
N LEU A 165 1.42 -22.76 -2.11
CA LEU A 165 1.21 -24.19 -1.88
C LEU A 165 0.64 -24.92 -3.11
N LYS A 166 -0.15 -24.26 -3.96
CA LYS A 166 -0.63 -24.88 -5.22
C LYS A 166 0.54 -25.13 -6.18
N ILE A 167 1.45 -24.16 -6.30
CA ILE A 167 2.66 -24.30 -7.12
C ILE A 167 3.52 -25.44 -6.57
N GLU A 168 3.79 -25.44 -5.27
CA GLU A 168 4.58 -26.49 -4.61
C GLU A 168 3.97 -27.89 -4.83
N LYS A 169 2.65 -28.04 -4.65
CA LYS A 169 1.95 -29.31 -4.89
C LYS A 169 2.04 -29.77 -6.35
N ALA A 170 1.88 -28.84 -7.30
CA ALA A 170 1.98 -29.17 -8.71
C ALA A 170 3.40 -29.61 -9.10
N LEU A 171 4.43 -29.00 -8.52
CA LEU A 171 5.83 -29.42 -8.67
C LEU A 171 6.06 -30.82 -8.08
N LYS A 172 5.70 -31.04 -6.80
CA LYS A 172 5.88 -32.34 -6.13
C LYS A 172 5.13 -33.48 -6.80
N GLY A 173 3.99 -33.18 -7.43
CA GLY A 173 3.18 -34.13 -8.17
C GLY A 173 3.56 -34.28 -9.65
N ASN A 174 4.65 -33.65 -10.12
CA ASN A 174 5.05 -33.60 -11.54
C ASN A 174 3.89 -33.18 -12.49
N ASN A 175 2.97 -32.34 -12.01
CA ASN A 175 1.76 -31.95 -12.72
C ASN A 175 2.00 -30.70 -13.58
N SER A 176 2.66 -30.90 -14.73
CA SER A 176 2.96 -29.84 -15.70
C SER A 176 1.70 -29.09 -16.19
N ARG A 177 0.56 -29.79 -16.33
CA ARG A 177 -0.70 -29.16 -16.77
C ARG A 177 -1.23 -28.14 -15.75
N GLU A 178 -1.21 -28.48 -14.46
CA GLU A 178 -1.65 -27.55 -13.41
C GLU A 178 -0.67 -26.37 -13.29
N LEU A 179 0.64 -26.60 -13.41
CA LEU A 179 1.63 -25.52 -13.44
C LEU A 179 1.35 -24.53 -14.58
N LEU A 180 1.13 -25.02 -15.80
CA LEU A 180 0.81 -24.17 -16.94
C LEU A 180 -0.46 -23.35 -16.71
N LYS A 181 -1.49 -23.94 -16.09
CA LYS A 181 -2.74 -23.24 -15.75
C LYS A 181 -2.50 -22.11 -14.75
N LEU A 182 -1.72 -22.35 -13.68
CA LEU A 182 -1.38 -21.34 -12.69
C LEU A 182 -0.60 -20.18 -13.32
N LEU A 183 0.39 -20.49 -14.17
CA LEU A 183 1.19 -19.48 -14.88
C LEU A 183 0.34 -18.66 -15.86
N LYS A 184 -0.54 -19.29 -16.64
CA LYS A 184 -1.46 -18.58 -17.55
C LYS A 184 -2.41 -17.65 -16.79
N ARG A 185 -2.93 -18.09 -15.64
CA ARG A 185 -3.78 -17.25 -14.79
C ARG A 185 -3.01 -16.03 -14.28
N ALA A 186 -1.78 -16.21 -13.80
CA ALA A 186 -0.94 -15.10 -13.34
C ALA A 186 -0.63 -14.12 -14.48
N LYS A 187 -0.28 -14.63 -15.67
CA LYS A 187 -0.05 -13.83 -16.88
C LYS A 187 -1.30 -13.00 -17.25
N ALA A 188 -2.48 -13.61 -17.30
CA ALA A 188 -3.72 -12.90 -17.65
C ALA A 188 -4.04 -11.76 -16.67
N VAL A 189 -3.78 -11.94 -15.37
CA VAL A 189 -3.95 -10.86 -14.38
C VAL A 189 -2.95 -9.72 -14.61
N ARG A 190 -1.69 -10.06 -14.93
CA ARG A 190 -0.64 -9.06 -15.17
C ARG A 190 -0.81 -8.30 -16.48
N ASP A 191 -1.25 -8.96 -17.55
CA ASP A 191 -1.44 -8.33 -18.86
C ASP A 191 -2.66 -7.38 -18.90
N ALA A 192 -3.52 -7.41 -17.87
CA ALA A 192 -4.71 -6.57 -17.76
C ALA A 192 -4.46 -5.22 -17.04
N ILE A 193 -3.23 -4.96 -16.58
CA ILE A 193 -2.82 -3.72 -15.90
C ILE A 193 -1.75 -2.99 -16.72
#